data_AF-A0A9D4DA62-F1
#
_entry.id   AF-A0A9D4DA62-F1
#
_cell.length_a   1.000
_cell.length_b   1.000
_cell.length_c   1.000
_cell.angle_alpha   90.00
_cell.angle_beta   90.00
_cell.angle_gamma   90.00
#
_symmetry.space_group_name_H-M   'P 1'
#
loop_
_entity.id
_entity.type
_entity.pdbx_description
1 polymer ?
#
loop_
_entity_poly.entity_id
_entity_poly.type
_entity_poly.pdbx_seq_one_letter_code
_entity_poly.pdbx_strand_id
1 'polypeptide(L)'
;MNLQGCDDSIFTYVKTCASICWEMRIHQPPVCLDFKEIDDRTLFNASIYKHYTKSGPHVDYVVWPAMYLNEGGPLLSKGVAQGK
;
A
#
# COMPACT_ATOMS: atom_id res chain seq x y z
N MET A 1 -7.58 -28.70 -8.61
CA MET A 1 -8.02 -28.23 -7.28
C MET A 1 -9.42 -27.64 -7.47
N ASN A 2 -10.46 -28.41 -7.17
CA ASN A 2 -11.85 -28.02 -7.40
C ASN A 2 -12.35 -27.20 -6.21
N LEU A 3 -12.54 -25.90 -6.39
CA LEU A 3 -13.16 -24.99 -5.42
C LEU A 3 -14.68 -24.94 -5.65
N GLN A 4 -15.33 -26.11 -5.64
CA GLN A 4 -16.79 -26.18 -5.78
C GLN A 4 -17.42 -25.79 -4.44
N GLY A 5 -17.78 -24.51 -4.30
CA GLY A 5 -18.43 -23.96 -3.11
C GLY A 5 -17.89 -22.60 -2.63
N CYS A 6 -16.87 -22.04 -3.27
CA CYS A 6 -16.42 -20.69 -2.97
C CYS A 6 -17.34 -19.70 -3.70
N ASP A 7 -17.93 -18.76 -2.96
CA ASP A 7 -18.73 -17.66 -3.51
C ASP A 7 -18.00 -17.03 -4.71
N ASP A 8 -18.68 -16.94 -5.85
CA ASP A 8 -18.14 -16.35 -7.09
C ASP A 8 -17.55 -14.94 -6.84
N SER A 9 -18.06 -14.24 -5.83
CA SER A 9 -17.54 -12.94 -5.39
C SER A 9 -16.10 -13.03 -4.86
N ILE A 10 -15.79 -14.06 -4.07
CA ILE A 10 -14.45 -14.28 -3.50
C ILE A 10 -13.47 -14.62 -4.61
N PHE A 11 -13.88 -15.50 -5.53
CA PHE A 11 -12.99 -15.89 -6.63
C PHE A 11 -12.71 -14.71 -7.57
N THR A 12 -13.72 -13.88 -7.82
CA THR A 12 -13.56 -12.61 -8.56
C THR A 12 -12.58 -11.69 -7.85
N TYR A 13 -12.75 -11.48 -6.54
CA TYR A 13 -11.86 -10.65 -5.73
C TYR A 13 -10.40 -11.12 -5.81
N VAL A 14 -10.17 -12.42 -5.58
CA VAL A 14 -8.81 -13.02 -5.63
C VAL A 14 -8.17 -12.82 -6.99
N LYS A 15 -8.92 -13.06 -8.08
CA LYS A 15 -8.43 -12.81 -9.44
C LYS A 15 -8.06 -11.35 -9.66
N THR A 16 -8.91 -10.42 -9.25
CA THR A 16 -8.66 -8.99 -9.41
C THR A 16 -7.40 -8.55 -8.65
N CYS A 17 -7.24 -8.98 -7.40
CA CYS A 17 -6.03 -8.68 -6.62
C CYS A 17 -4.77 -9.26 -7.27
N ALA A 18 -4.82 -10.52 -7.71
CA ALA A 18 -3.69 -11.18 -8.37
C ALA A 18 -3.32 -10.46 -9.68
N SER A 19 -4.29 -10.08 -10.50
CA SER A 19 -4.05 -9.33 -11.73
C SER A 19 -3.40 -7.98 -11.45
N ILE A 20 -3.90 -7.19 -10.49
CA ILE A 20 -3.30 -5.89 -10.17
C ILE A 20 -1.86 -6.05 -9.69
N CYS A 21 -1.60 -7.00 -8.79
CA CYS A 21 -0.25 -7.29 -8.30
C CYS A 21 0.68 -7.73 -9.44
N TRP A 22 0.17 -8.52 -10.39
CA TRP A 22 0.92 -8.94 -11.56
C TRP A 22 1.27 -7.76 -12.48
N GLU A 23 0.29 -6.91 -12.79
CA GLU A 23 0.50 -5.70 -13.60
C GLU A 23 1.58 -4.79 -12.97
N MET A 24 1.50 -4.55 -11.66
CA MET A 24 2.52 -3.78 -10.93
C MET A 24 3.93 -4.34 -11.10
N ARG A 25 4.06 -5.68 -11.19
CA ARG A 25 5.35 -6.37 -11.28
C ARG A 25 5.93 -6.39 -12.70
N ILE A 26 5.09 -6.50 -13.73
CA ILE A 26 5.56 -6.61 -15.12
C ILE A 26 5.90 -5.27 -15.76
N HIS A 27 5.43 -4.16 -15.19
CA HIS A 27 5.88 -2.82 -15.57
C HIS A 27 7.42 -2.71 -15.45
N GLN A 28 8.05 -2.02 -16.40
CA GLN A 28 9.49 -1.73 -16.36
C GLN A 28 9.73 -0.21 -16.29
N PRO A 29 10.29 0.31 -15.19
CA PRO A 29 10.61 -0.38 -13.93
C PRO A 29 9.35 -0.78 -13.12
N PRO A 30 9.41 -1.80 -12.23
CA PRO A 30 8.24 -2.27 -11.47
C PRO A 30 7.72 -1.23 -10.47
N VAL A 31 6.40 -1.14 -10.35
CA VAL A 31 5.74 -0.29 -9.35
C VAL A 31 6.04 -0.83 -7.95
N CYS A 32 6.29 0.07 -7.00
CA CYS A 32 6.74 -0.29 -5.65
C CYS A 32 5.72 0.15 -4.59
N LEU A 33 5.34 -0.78 -3.70
CA LEU A 33 4.63 -0.47 -2.44
C LEU A 33 5.68 -0.36 -1.32
N ASP A 34 5.75 0.79 -0.67
CA ASP A 34 6.70 1.06 0.41
C ASP A 34 6.11 0.66 1.76
N PHE A 35 6.43 -0.57 2.18
CA PHE A 35 6.08 -1.14 3.48
C PHE A 35 7.16 -0.92 4.54
N LYS A 36 7.91 0.19 4.45
CA LYS A 36 8.95 0.53 5.45
C LYS A 36 8.47 0.35 6.88
N GLU A 37 9.35 -0.23 7.68
CA GLU A 37 9.20 -0.30 9.12
C GLU A 37 9.15 1.10 9.70
N ILE A 38 8.19 1.32 10.59
CA ILE A 38 8.00 2.57 11.32
C ILE A 38 8.32 2.29 12.78
N ASP A 39 9.11 3.19 13.38
CA ASP A 39 9.40 3.16 14.81
C ASP A 39 8.69 4.30 15.55
N ASP A 40 8.81 4.28 16.88
CA ASP A 40 8.15 5.25 17.75
C ASP A 40 8.59 6.71 17.55
N ARG A 41 9.70 6.95 16.83
CA ARG A 41 10.29 8.27 16.62
C ARG A 41 10.17 8.73 15.17
N THR A 42 9.50 7.96 14.32
CA THR A 42 9.35 8.28 12.91
C THR A 42 8.43 9.49 12.75
N LEU A 43 8.97 10.58 12.21
CA LEU A 43 8.20 11.80 11.97
C LEU A 43 7.14 11.58 10.89
N PHE A 44 5.96 12.17 11.09
CA PHE A 44 4.89 12.15 10.11
C PHE A 44 5.27 13.03 8.92
N ASN A 45 5.53 12.40 7.78
CA ASN A 45 5.79 13.14 6.55
C ASN A 45 4.52 13.27 5.69
N ALA A 46 3.90 14.46 5.76
CA ALA A 46 2.69 14.78 5.01
C ALA A 46 2.88 14.85 3.48
N SER A 47 4.12 14.83 2.98
CA SER A 47 4.40 14.72 1.54
C SER A 47 4.20 13.30 1.02
N ILE A 48 4.36 12.28 1.87
CA ILE A 48 4.23 10.85 1.49
C ILE A 48 2.98 10.18 2.05
N TYR A 49 2.44 10.66 3.18
CA TYR A 49 1.25 10.09 3.82
C TYR A 49 0.12 11.11 3.95
N LYS A 50 -1.11 10.61 3.83
CA LYS A 50 -2.32 11.28 4.33
C LYS A 50 -2.60 10.80 5.76
N HIS A 51 -3.14 11.67 6.60
CA HIS A 51 -3.64 11.24 7.91
C HIS A 51 -4.84 10.31 7.76
N TYR A 52 -4.87 9.26 8.58
CA TYR A 52 -6.00 8.34 8.63
C TYR A 52 -7.17 8.93 9.44
N THR A 53 -7.06 8.93 10.78
CA THR A 53 -8.12 9.48 11.66
C THR A 53 -7.60 10.54 12.63
N LYS A 54 -6.34 10.42 13.09
CA LYS A 54 -5.70 11.43 13.95
C LYS A 54 -4.48 12.03 13.24
N SER A 55 -4.26 13.30 13.53
CA SER A 55 -3.02 14.00 13.21
C SER A 55 -2.09 13.99 14.43
N GLY A 56 -0.79 14.02 14.14
CA GLY A 56 0.26 13.97 15.14
C GLY A 56 1.63 14.11 14.47
N PRO A 57 2.66 14.60 15.18
CA PRO A 57 3.99 14.81 14.61
C PRO A 57 4.74 13.52 14.30
N HIS A 58 4.32 12.39 14.86
CA HIS A 58 4.93 11.08 14.62
C HIS A 58 3.92 10.11 14.01
N VAL A 59 4.43 9.11 13.30
CA VAL A 59 3.60 8.00 12.82
C VAL A 59 3.42 7.00 13.96
N ASP A 60 2.17 6.56 14.15
CA ASP A 60 1.79 5.46 15.03
C ASP A 60 1.88 4.13 14.26
N TYR A 61 1.15 4.03 13.14
CA TYR A 61 1.20 2.90 12.23
C TYR A 61 0.79 3.30 10.80
N VAL A 62 1.25 2.51 9.82
CA VAL A 62 0.83 2.60 8.42
C VAL A 62 -0.46 1.83 8.24
N VAL A 63 -1.48 2.50 7.69
CA VAL A 63 -2.75 1.86 7.28
C VAL A 63 -2.64 1.35 5.85
N TRP A 64 -2.02 2.14 4.98
CA TRP A 64 -1.77 1.78 3.59
C TRP A 64 -0.40 2.33 3.15
N PRO A 65 0.46 1.51 2.53
CA PRO A 65 1.78 1.94 2.09
C PRO A 65 1.71 3.05 1.04
N ALA A 66 2.77 3.84 0.96
CA ALA A 66 2.97 4.75 -0.16
C ALA A 66 3.29 3.95 -1.42
N MET A 67 2.80 4.40 -2.58
CA MET A 67 3.10 3.79 -3.87
C MET A 67 4.05 4.68 -4.66
N TYR A 68 5.09 4.09 -5.22
CA TYR A 68 6.05 4.75 -6.08
C TYR A 68 6.00 4.17 -7.49
N LEU A 69 6.26 5.00 -8.50
CA LEU A 69 6.30 4.55 -9.89
C LEU A 69 7.33 3.43 -10.07
N ASN A 70 8.41 3.48 -9.29
CA ASN A 70 9.43 2.47 -9.13
C ASN A 70 10.22 2.69 -7.83
N GLU A 71 11.05 1.71 -7.45
CA GLU A 71 11.92 1.83 -6.28
C GLU A 71 12.85 3.05 -6.39
N GLY A 72 12.83 3.90 -5.34
CA GLY A 72 13.56 5.18 -5.32
C GLY A 72 13.00 6.26 -6.26
N GLY A 73 11.90 5.97 -6.96
CA GLY A 73 11.28 6.85 -7.95
C GLY A 73 10.34 7.91 -7.38
N PRO A 74 9.63 8.64 -8.27
CA PRO A 74 8.62 9.59 -7.86
C PRO A 74 7.42 8.88 -7.20
N LEU A 75 6.79 9.57 -6.26
CA LEU A 75 5.58 9.11 -5.61
C LEU A 75 4.44 9.02 -6.63
N LEU A 76 3.89 7.82 -6.79
CA LEU A 76 2.73 7.57 -7.63
C LEU A 76 1.43 7.86 -6.87
N SER A 77 1.36 7.47 -5.60
CA SER A 77 0.24 7.77 -4.71
C SER A 77 0.69 7.83 -3.26
N LYS A 78 0.15 8.81 -2.51
CA LYS A 78 0.37 8.89 -1.06
C LYS A 78 -0.21 7.67 -0.35
N GLY A 79 0.53 7.19 0.64
CA GLY A 79 0.01 6.22 1.59
C GLY A 79 -0.97 6.85 2.57
N VAL A 80 -1.45 6.04 3.50
CA VAL A 80 -2.31 6.46 4.61
C VAL A 80 -1.68 5.98 5.90
N ALA A 81 -1.50 6.88 6.87
CA ALA A 81 -0.90 6.57 8.16
C ALA A 81 -1.64 7.27 9.30
N GLN A 82 -1.62 6.66 10.47
CA GLN A 82 -2.17 7.22 11.69
C GLN A 82 -1.10 8.08 12.38
N GLY A 83 -1.45 9.31 12.75
CA GLY A 83 -0.59 10.15 13.59
C GLY A 83 -0.83 9.91 15.09
N LYS A 84 0.22 10.11 15.89
CA LYS A 84 0.18 10.15 17.36
C LYS A 84 0.67 11.48 17.92
#